data_AF-A0A0B2P5N0-F1
#
_entry.id   AF-A0A0B2P5N0-F1
#
_cell.length_a   1.000
_cell.length_b   1.000
_cell.length_c   1.000
_cell.angle_alpha   90.00
_cell.angle_beta   90.00
_cell.angle_gamma   90.00
#
_symmetry.space_group_name_H-M   'P 1'
#
loop_
_entity.id
_entity.type
_entity.pdbx_description
1 polymer ?
#
loop_
_entity_poly.entity_id
_entity_poly.type
_entity_poly.pdbx_seq_one_letter_code
_entity_poly.pdbx_strand_id
1 'polypeptide(L)' 'YVKKSLVYKFQNQIKEGSVYSFNYMHIAENIGEYITSRHVYKLTFQFGSKILLVSNDKVSTNSYS' A
#
# COMPACT_ATOMS: atom_id res chain seq x y z
N TYR A 1 -7.47 -9.62 -9.94
CA TYR A 1 -8.75 -9.53 -9.20
C TYR A 1 -8.53 -8.78 -7.89
N VAL A 2 -9.38 -7.79 -7.56
CA VAL A 2 -9.30 -7.02 -6.31
C VAL A 2 -10.22 -7.65 -5.27
N LYS A 3 -9.68 -8.04 -4.10
CA LYS A 3 -10.46 -8.61 -2.99
C LYS A 3 -11.25 -7.49 -2.28
N LYS A 4 -12.53 -7.33 -2.61
CA LYS A 4 -13.41 -6.30 -2.02
C LYS A 4 -13.39 -6.28 -0.48
N SER A 5 -13.31 -7.45 0.16
CA SER A 5 -13.21 -7.55 1.63
C SER A 5 -12.00 -6.82 2.22
N LEU A 6 -10.85 -6.88 1.54
CA LEU A 6 -9.65 -6.15 1.97
C LEU A 6 -9.78 -4.66 1.71
N VAL A 7 -10.41 -4.26 0.61
CA VAL A 7 -10.72 -2.85 0.32
C VAL A 7 -11.58 -2.28 1.44
N TYR A 8 -12.71 -2.92 1.76
CA TYR A 8 -13.59 -2.46 2.84
C TYR A 8 -12.88 -2.38 4.20
N LYS A 9 -11.96 -3.32 4.48
CA LYS A 9 -11.19 -3.33 5.72
C LYS A 9 -10.24 -2.14 5.85
N PHE A 10 -9.53 -1.79 4.78
CA PHE A 10 -8.40 -0.86 4.83
C PHE A 10 -8.66 0.52 4.22
N GLN A 11 -9.69 0.69 3.39
CA GLN A 11 -9.96 1.94 2.65
C GLN A 11 -10.07 3.18 3.54
N ASN A 12 -10.62 3.04 4.75
CA ASN A 12 -10.81 4.16 5.69
C ASN A 12 -9.59 4.40 6.59
N GLN A 13 -8.57 3.53 6.53
CA GLN A 13 -7.36 3.63 7.35
C GLN A 13 -6.22 4.34 6.63
N ILE A 14 -6.29 4.40 5.30
CA ILE A 14 -5.25 4.98 4.46
C ILE A 14 -5.81 6.24 3.81
N LYS A 15 -5.10 7.35 3.99
CA LYS A 15 -5.39 8.63 3.38
C LYS A 15 -4.13 9.11 2.68
N GLU A 16 -4.31 9.66 1.48
CA GLU A 16 -3.21 10.26 0.74
C GLU A 16 -2.54 11.40 1.53
N GLY A 17 -1.23 11.54 1.36
CA GLY A 17 -0.43 12.58 2.00
C GLY A 17 -0.03 12.31 3.46
N SER A 18 -0.32 11.13 4.01
CA SER A 18 0.09 10.74 5.37
C SER A 18 1.18 9.66 5.35
N VAL A 19 1.94 9.53 6.44
CA VAL A 19 3.03 8.56 6.58
C VAL A 19 2.57 7.35 7.39
N TYR A 20 2.74 6.16 6.80
CA TYR A 20 2.30 4.90 7.41
C TYR A 20 3.43 3.87 7.50
N SER A 21 3.38 3.06 8.56
CA SER A 21 4.12 1.81 8.68
C SER A 21 3.20 0.65 8.34
N PHE A 22 3.59 -0.16 7.35
CA PHE A 22 2.88 -1.36 6.93
C PHE A 22 3.60 -2.60 7.44
N ASN A 23 2.90 -3.47 8.15
CA ASN A 23 3.45 -4.69 8.74
C ASN A 23 2.67 -5.92 8.28
N TYR A 24 3.36 -7.07 8.21
CA TYR A 24 2.76 -8.35 7.81
C TYR A 24 2.08 -8.29 6.44
N MET A 25 2.71 -7.62 5.48
CA MET A 25 2.27 -7.59 4.08
C MET A 25 2.69 -8.89 3.38
N HIS A 26 1.90 -9.33 2.41
CA HIS A 26 2.24 -10.48 1.57
C HIS A 26 3.07 -10.02 0.37
N ILE A 27 4.19 -10.68 0.10
CA ILE A 27 5.08 -10.40 -1.05
C ILE A 27 4.64 -11.28 -2.21
N ALA A 28 4.42 -10.67 -3.38
CA ALA A 28 4.11 -11.38 -4.61
C ALA A 28 5.03 -10.93 -5.74
N GLU A 29 5.23 -11.76 -6.74
CA GLU A 29 5.92 -11.38 -7.96
C GLU A 29 5.15 -10.27 -8.69
N ASN A 30 5.87 -9.26 -9.18
CA ASN A 30 5.31 -8.16 -9.94
C ASN A 30 5.16 -8.54 -11.42
N ILE A 31 4.41 -9.61 -11.67
CA ILE A 31 4.09 -10.14 -12.99
C ILE A 31 2.65 -9.78 -13.39
N GLY A 32 2.38 -9.76 -14.70
CA GLY A 32 1.07 -9.49 -15.29
C GLY A 32 0.99 -8.14 -16.02
N GLU A 33 -0.21 -7.80 -16.52
CA GLU A 33 -0.42 -6.60 -17.35
C GLU A 33 -0.45 -5.29 -16.56
N TYR A 34 -0.71 -5.36 -15.25
CA TYR A 34 -0.81 -4.18 -14.39
C TYR A 34 0.41 -4.05 -13.48
N ILE A 35 1.46 -3.47 -14.03
CA ILE A 35 2.74 -3.21 -13.37
C ILE A 35 2.79 -1.74 -12.97
N THR A 36 2.73 -1.46 -11.67
CA THR A 36 2.74 -0.08 -11.14
C THR A 36 4.13 0.39 -10.69
N SER A 37 5.12 -0.51 -10.67
CA SER A 37 6.51 -0.20 -10.32
C SER A 37 7.49 -1.08 -11.10
N ARG A 38 8.75 -0.65 -11.21
CA ARG A 38 9.83 -1.43 -11.88
C ARG A 38 10.41 -2.55 -11.00
N HIS A 39 9.97 -2.67 -9.75
CA HIS A 39 10.52 -3.64 -8.82
C HIS A 39 9.97 -5.04 -9.12
N VAL A 40 10.79 -6.09 -8.99
CA VAL A 40 10.44 -7.48 -9.36
C VAL A 40 9.35 -8.07 -8.45
N TYR A 41 9.18 -7.49 -7.26
CA TYR A 41 8.16 -7.86 -6.28
C TYR A 41 7.23 -6.70 -5.95
N LYS A 42 5.98 -7.04 -5.60
CA LYS A 42 4.95 -6.12 -5.12
C LYS A 42 4.42 -6.55 -3.76
N LEU A 43 4.02 -5.57 -2.94
CA LEU A 43 3.35 -5.80 -1.68
C LEU A 43 1.84 -5.91 -1.89
N THR A 44 1.22 -6.87 -1.22
CA THR A 44 -0.22 -7.12 -1.28
C THR A 44 -0.79 -7.19 0.12
N PHE A 45 -1.98 -6.61 0.31
CA PHE A 45 -2.70 -6.70 1.57
C PHE A 45 -3.17 -8.12 1.82
N GLN A 46 -3.10 -8.53 3.08
CA GLN A 46 -3.73 -9.75 3.59
C GLN A 46 -4.50 -9.44 4.87
N PHE A 47 -5.33 -10.37 5.34
CA PHE A 47 -6.20 -10.11 6.49
C PHE A 47 -5.39 -9.82 7.77
N GLY A 48 -4.20 -10.40 7.91
CA GLY A 48 -3.28 -10.17 9.03
C GLY A 48 -2.42 -8.90 8.91
N SER A 49 -2.48 -8.17 7.79
CA SER A 49 -1.70 -6.95 7.62
C SER A 49 -2.13 -5.87 8.62
N LYS A 50 -1.15 -5.16 9.16
CA LYS A 50 -1.37 -4.06 10.12
C LYS A 50 -0.85 -2.76 9.53
N ILE A 51 -1.64 -1.70 9.69
CA ILE A 51 -1.33 -0.34 9.26
C ILE A 51 -1.23 0.52 10.51
N LEU A 52 -0.11 1.23 10.66
CA LEU A 52 0.08 2.17 11.75
C LEU A 52 0.35 3.56 11.14
N LEU A 53 -0.44 4.55 11.55
CA LEU A 53 -0.16 5.95 11.23
C LEU A 53 1.08 6.38 12.03
N VAL A 54 2.13 6.80 11.32
CA VAL A 54 3.38 7.23 11.94
C VAL A 54 3.39 8.74 12.11
N SER A 55 2.98 9.48 11.08
CA SER A 55 2.78 10.93 11.15
C SER A 55 1.72 11.39 10.15
N ASN A 56 1.00 12.45 10.55
CA ASN A 56 0.11 13.23 9.68
C ASN A 56 0.86 14.32 8.89
N ASP A 57 2.19 14.37 9.02
CA ASP A 57 3.00 15.30 8.24
C ASP A 57 2.80 15.01 6.76
N LYS A 58 2.48 16.07 6.02
CA LYS A 58 2.44 16.03 4.57
C LYS A 58 3.84 15.69 4.10
N VAL A 59 4.04 14.45 3.62
CA VAL A 59 5.22 14.15 2.81
C VAL A 59 5.20 15.17 1.69
N SER A 60 6.25 16.01 1.59
CA SER A 60 6.35 17.00 0.51
C SER A 60 6.10 16.28 -0.80
N THR A 61 5.13 16.75 -1.59
CA THR A 61 4.80 16.17 -2.89
C THR A 61 6.09 15.99 -3.66
N ASN A 62 6.45 14.74 -3.89
CA ASN A 62 7.78 14.41 -4.36
C ASN A 62 7.92 14.93 -5.80
N SER A 63 8.78 15.92 -6.02
CA SER A 63 9.13 16.53 -7.30
C SER A 63 9.95 15.60 -8.19
N TYR A 64 9.46 14.39 -8.46
CA TYR A 64 10.10 13.51 -9.45
C TYR A 64 9.43 13.79 -10.81
N SER A 65 9.96 14.82 -11.47
CA SER A 65 9.88 15.05 -12.92
C SER A 65 10.72 14.02 -13.67
#